data_AF-A8PS19-F1
#
_entry.id   AF-A8PS19-F1
#
_cell.length_a   1.000
_cell.length_b   1.000
_cell.length_c   1.000
_cell.angle_alpha   90.00
_cell.angle_beta   90.00
_cell.angle_gamma   90.00
#
_symmetry.space_group_name_H-M   'P 1'
#
loop_
_entity.id
_entity.type
_entity.pdbx_description
1 polymer ?
#
loop_
_entity_poly.entity_id
_entity_poly.type
_entity_poly.pdbx_seq_one_letter_code
_entity_poly.pdbx_strand_id
1 'polypeptide(L)'
;MADDGHTTLTLPPMGKRERAVVHNMAGAYSLKSKSQGKGDKRFPILLKTSRSGTNMDYSRIARLSRTPFRIGERELDAHPGLSSGGGVRMMMMGQKHKEGTHVGKGAKQISEDNIGHRLLRSMGWLSGQGIGQNGGRTEPVLATVKMSRSGLAAYLNRKMLLVHERTANISYKHD
;
A
#
# COMPACT_ATOMS: atom_id res chain seq x y z
N MET A 1 37.13 -10.66 22.79
CA MET A 1 36.64 -11.23 24.06
C MET A 1 35.13 -11.14 24.05
N ALA A 2 34.44 -12.27 23.96
CA ALA A 2 33.00 -12.32 24.14
C ALA A 2 32.71 -12.39 25.64
N ASP A 3 31.92 -11.45 26.15
CA ASP A 3 31.42 -11.51 27.53
C ASP A 3 30.33 -12.57 27.59
N ASP A 4 30.66 -13.73 28.15
CA ASP A 4 29.76 -14.89 28.27
C ASP A 4 28.85 -14.81 29.51
N GLY A 5 29.07 -13.85 30.41
CA GLY A 5 28.29 -13.68 31.64
C GLY A 5 26.98 -12.92 31.44
N HIS A 6 26.92 -12.00 30.48
CA HIS A 6 25.75 -11.14 30.27
C HIS A 6 24.99 -11.50 28.99
N THR A 7 23.89 -12.25 29.14
CA THR A 7 23.00 -12.63 28.04
C THR A 7 21.97 -11.55 27.70
N THR A 8 21.77 -10.58 28.59
CA THR A 8 20.73 -9.55 28.47
C THR A 8 21.30 -8.19 28.86
N LEU A 9 20.96 -7.15 28.10
CA LEU A 9 21.30 -5.76 28.36
C LEU A 9 20.03 -4.92 28.40
N THR A 10 19.75 -4.30 29.55
CA THR A 10 18.63 -3.37 29.72
C THR A 10 19.12 -1.94 29.57
N LEU A 11 18.42 -1.15 28.76
CA LEU A 11 18.72 0.26 28.53
C LEU A 11 17.77 1.16 29.34
N PRO A 12 18.12 2.44 29.56
CA PRO A 12 17.23 3.39 30.22
C PRO A 12 15.89 3.59 29.48
N PRO A 13 14.84 4.05 30.16
CA PRO A 13 13.63 4.54 29.51
C PRO A 13 13.95 5.63 28.50
N MET A 14 13.33 5.54 27.32
CA MET A 14 13.59 6.46 26.21
C MET A 14 12.34 6.56 25.32
N GLY A 15 12.23 7.60 24.49
CA GLY A 15 11.05 7.89 23.68
C GLY A 15 10.78 6.86 22.56
N LYS A 16 9.59 6.92 21.94
CA LYS A 16 9.19 5.95 20.88
C LYS A 16 10.21 5.88 19.74
N ARG A 17 10.72 7.04 19.28
CA ARG A 17 11.69 7.13 18.19
C ARG A 17 13.04 6.53 18.57
N GLU A 18 13.54 6.80 19.77
CA GLU A 18 14.82 6.27 20.26
C GLU A 18 14.78 4.74 20.42
N ARG A 19 13.70 4.21 21.02
CA ARG A 19 13.50 2.75 21.10
C ARG A 19 13.48 2.10 19.73
N ALA A 20 12.87 2.74 18.74
CA ALA A 20 12.85 2.28 17.35
C ALA A 20 14.27 2.19 16.75
N VAL A 21 15.13 3.19 17.00
CA VAL A 21 16.54 3.15 16.57
C VAL A 21 17.27 1.97 17.22
N VAL A 22 17.09 1.79 18.53
CA VAL A 22 17.68 0.66 19.27
C VAL A 22 17.25 -0.68 18.67
N HIS A 23 15.96 -0.85 18.38
CA HIS A 23 15.44 -2.07 17.74
C HIS A 23 16.05 -2.31 16.36
N ASN A 24 16.22 -1.27 15.55
CA ASN A 24 16.82 -1.38 14.22
C ASN A 24 18.31 -1.77 14.30
N MET A 25 19.06 -1.09 15.16
CA MET A 25 20.47 -1.42 15.41
C MET A 25 20.60 -2.85 15.95
N ALA A 26 19.77 -3.27 16.90
CA ALA A 26 19.77 -4.63 17.42
C ALA A 26 19.56 -5.68 16.32
N GLY A 27 18.66 -5.42 15.36
CA GLY A 27 18.45 -6.27 14.20
C GLY A 27 19.70 -6.38 13.30
N ALA A 28 20.44 -5.29 13.10
CA ALA A 28 21.69 -5.30 12.34
C ALA A 28 22.80 -6.11 13.02
N TYR A 29 22.78 -6.17 14.36
CA TYR A 29 23.69 -6.98 15.18
C TYR A 29 23.20 -8.42 15.44
N SER A 30 22.10 -8.84 14.81
CA SER A 30 21.47 -10.15 15.07
C SER A 30 21.12 -10.41 16.54
N LEU A 31 20.86 -9.33 17.29
CA LEU A 31 20.38 -9.36 18.67
C LEU A 31 18.84 -9.44 18.68
N LYS A 32 18.28 -10.12 19.67
CA LYS A 32 16.84 -10.04 19.95
C LYS A 32 16.57 -8.81 20.78
N SER A 33 15.50 -8.07 20.50
CA SER A 33 15.17 -6.85 21.22
C SER A 33 13.69 -6.83 21.62
N LYS A 34 13.40 -6.32 22.81
CA LYS A 34 12.03 -6.15 23.34
C LYS A 34 11.93 -4.82 24.10
N SER A 35 10.83 -4.09 23.96
CA SER A 35 10.56 -2.89 24.75
C SER A 35 9.51 -3.16 25.82
N GLN A 36 9.86 -2.99 27.11
CA GLN A 36 9.03 -3.23 28.29
C GLN A 36 8.64 -1.93 28.99
N GLY A 37 7.52 -1.91 29.73
CA GLY A 37 6.98 -0.71 30.38
C GLY A 37 5.97 0.05 29.53
N LYS A 38 5.45 1.17 30.06
CA LYS A 38 4.34 1.95 29.48
C LYS A 38 4.73 3.40 29.26
N GLY A 39 4.30 3.96 28.12
CA GLY A 39 4.47 5.37 27.79
C GLY A 39 5.93 5.82 27.82
N ASP A 40 6.19 6.84 28.63
CA ASP A 40 7.50 7.46 28.83
C ASP A 40 8.47 6.59 29.65
N LYS A 41 7.93 5.73 30.52
CA LYS A 41 8.71 4.77 31.32
C LYS A 41 9.02 3.48 30.54
N ARG A 42 8.77 3.44 29.23
CA ARG A 42 9.04 2.25 28.42
C ARG A 42 10.51 2.23 27.99
N PHE A 43 11.15 1.08 28.14
CA PHE A 43 12.59 0.90 27.95
C PHE A 43 12.91 -0.35 27.10
N PRO A 44 13.95 -0.32 26.25
CA PRO A 44 14.39 -1.47 25.48
C PRO A 44 15.30 -2.41 26.28
N ILE A 45 15.19 -3.69 25.98
CA ILE A 45 15.99 -4.79 26.50
C ILE A 45 16.53 -5.57 25.29
N LEU A 46 17.84 -5.74 25.23
CA LEU A 46 18.56 -6.49 24.20
C LEU A 46 18.95 -7.86 24.77
N LEU A 47 18.81 -8.91 23.99
CA LEU A 47 19.16 -10.27 24.36
C LEU A 47 20.11 -10.86 23.32
N LYS A 48 21.19 -11.47 23.79
CA LYS A 48 22.11 -12.26 22.95
C LYS A 48 21.35 -13.43 22.33
N THR A 49 21.75 -13.80 21.12
CA THR A 49 21.27 -14.99 20.41
C THR A 49 22.47 -15.80 19.96
N SER A 50 22.29 -17.03 19.50
CA SER A 50 23.39 -17.82 18.91
C SER A 50 24.05 -17.15 17.69
N ARG A 51 23.36 -16.18 17.06
CA ARG A 51 23.82 -15.47 15.86
C ARG A 51 24.41 -14.08 16.17
N SER A 52 24.31 -13.62 17.40
CA SER A 52 24.91 -12.33 17.78
C SER A 52 26.43 -12.43 17.77
N GLY A 53 27.11 -11.45 17.18
CA GLY A 53 28.58 -11.43 17.10
C GLY A 53 29.19 -12.07 15.86
N THR A 54 28.49 -13.01 15.22
CA THR A 54 29.00 -13.76 14.05
C THR A 54 28.38 -13.30 12.73
N ASN A 55 27.13 -12.83 12.74
CA ASN A 55 26.41 -12.39 11.55
C ASN A 55 25.94 -10.94 11.70
N MET A 56 26.88 -10.01 11.61
CA MET A 56 26.62 -8.57 11.62
C MET A 56 26.44 -8.06 10.19
N ASP A 57 25.32 -7.40 9.91
CA ASP A 57 25.09 -6.77 8.62
C ASP A 57 25.76 -5.39 8.59
N TYR A 58 27.07 -5.37 8.29
CA TYR A 58 27.86 -4.14 8.22
C TYR A 58 27.28 -3.09 7.27
N SER A 59 26.65 -3.53 6.16
CA SER A 59 26.00 -2.62 5.21
C SER A 59 24.79 -1.91 5.85
N ARG A 60 24.03 -2.63 6.67
CA ARG A 60 22.91 -2.09 7.43
C ARG A 60 23.42 -1.19 8.55
N ILE A 61 24.46 -1.60 9.27
CA ILE A 61 25.10 -0.78 10.33
C ILE A 61 25.60 0.55 9.76
N ALA A 62 26.32 0.54 8.63
CA ALA A 62 26.84 1.75 8.00
C ALA A 62 25.75 2.70 7.50
N ARG A 63 24.60 2.17 7.07
CA ARG A 63 23.42 2.95 6.70
C ARG A 63 22.76 3.58 7.93
N LEU A 64 22.58 2.79 8.99
CA LEU A 64 21.95 3.23 10.23
C LEU A 64 22.81 4.21 11.02
N SER A 65 24.14 4.08 10.98
CA SER A 65 25.06 4.98 11.69
C SER A 65 25.07 6.39 11.09
N ARG A 66 24.95 6.52 9.76
CA ARG A 66 24.93 7.81 9.08
C ARG A 66 23.67 8.60 9.37
N THR A 67 22.54 7.92 9.50
CA THR A 67 21.25 8.57 9.76
C THR A 67 20.36 7.68 10.62
N PRO A 68 20.59 7.64 11.95
CA PRO A 68 19.81 6.81 12.85
C PRO A 68 18.32 7.20 12.85
N PHE A 69 18.01 8.46 12.54
CA PHE A 69 16.66 9.05 12.58
C PHE A 69 16.02 9.27 11.21
N ARG A 70 16.61 8.82 10.11
CA ARG A 70 16.03 9.01 8.75
C ARG A 70 14.77 8.20 8.49
N ILE A 71 14.40 7.32 9.41
CA ILE A 71 13.12 6.64 9.40
C ILE A 71 12.04 7.68 9.70
N GLY A 72 11.49 8.28 8.65
CA GLY A 72 10.38 9.21 8.76
C GLY A 72 9.21 8.55 9.49
N GLU A 73 8.33 9.34 10.10
CA GLU A 73 7.18 8.85 10.87
C GLU A 73 6.27 7.91 10.06
N ARG A 74 6.30 8.03 8.72
CA ARG A 74 5.64 7.15 7.73
C ARG A 74 6.41 5.86 7.40
N GLU A 75 7.71 5.82 7.60
CA GLU A 75 8.59 4.68 7.28
C GLU A 75 8.83 3.77 8.50
N LEU A 76 8.59 4.29 9.72
CA LEU A 76 8.51 3.49 10.96
C LEU A 76 7.50 2.34 10.83
N ASP A 77 6.41 2.55 10.10
CA ASP A 77 5.38 1.54 9.86
C ASP A 77 5.69 0.60 8.67
N ALA A 78 6.71 0.91 7.87
CA ALA A 78 7.03 0.24 6.61
C ALA A 78 8.30 -0.62 6.66
N HIS A 79 9.17 -0.45 7.66
CA HIS A 79 10.38 -1.25 7.75
C HIS A 79 10.13 -2.64 8.34
N PRO A 80 10.71 -3.70 7.73
CA PRO A 80 10.62 -5.07 8.22
C PRO A 80 11.40 -5.18 9.54
N GLY A 81 10.72 -4.90 10.65
CA GLY A 81 11.29 -4.86 11.99
C GLY A 81 10.72 -3.78 12.91
N LEU A 82 10.03 -2.75 12.38
CA LEU A 82 9.45 -1.67 13.18
C LEU A 82 7.92 -1.55 13.10
N SER A 83 7.24 -2.21 12.15
CA SER A 83 5.78 -2.27 12.21
C SER A 83 5.35 -3.11 13.41
N SER A 84 4.68 -2.48 14.37
CA SER A 84 3.97 -3.18 15.44
C SER A 84 2.98 -4.17 14.81
N GLY A 85 3.35 -5.46 14.78
CA GLY A 85 2.49 -6.53 14.29
C GLY A 85 2.93 -7.13 12.94
N GLY A 86 3.56 -8.30 13.03
CA GLY A 86 3.44 -9.36 12.04
C GLY A 86 4.26 -9.19 10.77
N GLY A 87 5.22 -10.10 10.58
CA GLY A 87 5.78 -10.46 9.26
C GLY A 87 4.74 -11.10 8.33
N VAL A 88 3.55 -10.51 8.21
CA VAL A 88 2.40 -11.03 7.45
C VAL A 88 1.85 -10.00 6.46
N ARG A 89 2.22 -8.71 6.56
CA ARG A 89 1.67 -7.67 5.67
C ARG A 89 2.31 -7.61 4.28
N MET A 90 3.47 -8.24 4.07
CA MET A 90 4.11 -8.25 2.74
C MET A 90 3.40 -9.18 1.74
N MET A 91 2.47 -10.05 2.20
CA MET A 91 1.67 -10.93 1.35
C MET A 91 0.29 -10.39 0.99
N MET A 92 -0.11 -9.20 1.47
CA MET A 92 -1.42 -8.62 1.20
C MET A 92 -1.33 -7.27 0.48
N MET A 93 -0.36 -7.10 -0.42
CA MET A 93 -0.48 -6.06 -1.43
C MET A 93 -1.48 -6.55 -2.48
N GLY A 94 -2.77 -6.52 -2.14
CA GLY A 94 -3.83 -6.56 -3.15
C GLY A 94 -3.47 -5.56 -4.24
N GLN A 95 -3.63 -5.95 -5.51
CA GLN A 95 -3.27 -5.10 -6.64
C GLN A 95 -3.85 -3.71 -6.42
N LYS A 96 -2.99 -2.71 -6.23
CA LYS A 96 -3.44 -1.32 -6.11
C LYS A 96 -4.20 -0.97 -7.38
N HIS A 97 -5.47 -0.60 -7.24
CA HIS A 97 -6.28 -0.21 -8.39
C HIS A 97 -5.63 1.00 -9.08
N LYS A 98 -5.50 0.94 -10.41
CA LYS A 98 -4.96 2.01 -11.24
C LYS A 98 -6.11 2.89 -11.73
N GLU A 99 -5.88 4.20 -11.82
CA GLU A 99 -6.81 5.14 -12.48
C GLU A 99 -7.12 4.64 -13.90
N GLY A 100 -8.39 4.66 -14.29
CA GLY A 100 -8.81 4.23 -15.63
C GLY A 100 -9.03 2.72 -15.79
N THR A 101 -8.73 1.89 -14.78
CA THR A 101 -9.04 0.45 -14.84
C THR A 101 -10.55 0.23 -14.73
N HIS A 102 -11.09 -0.66 -15.57
CA HIS A 102 -12.50 -1.05 -15.51
C HIS A 102 -12.72 -2.03 -14.35
N VAL A 103 -13.68 -1.72 -13.48
CA VAL A 103 -14.06 -2.56 -12.34
C VAL A 103 -14.78 -3.81 -12.85
N GLY A 104 -14.42 -4.98 -12.34
CA GLY A 104 -15.11 -6.24 -12.67
C GLY A 104 -14.80 -6.82 -14.05
N LYS A 105 -13.76 -6.34 -14.75
CA LYS A 105 -13.30 -6.92 -16.03
C LYS A 105 -12.84 -8.37 -15.81
N GLY A 106 -13.72 -9.34 -16.06
CA GLY A 106 -13.49 -10.77 -15.83
C GLY A 106 -14.25 -11.38 -14.65
N ALA A 107 -15.18 -10.65 -14.02
CA ALA A 107 -16.08 -11.23 -13.05
C ALA A 107 -16.98 -12.30 -13.71
N LYS A 108 -17.15 -13.44 -13.05
CA LYS A 108 -18.11 -14.48 -13.48
C LYS A 108 -19.53 -13.93 -13.36
N GLN A 109 -20.41 -14.38 -14.26
CA GLN A 109 -21.84 -14.08 -14.17
C GLN A 109 -22.41 -14.46 -12.80
N ILE A 110 -23.30 -13.62 -12.27
CA ILE A 110 -24.01 -13.86 -11.01
C ILE A 110 -24.87 -15.12 -11.16
N SER A 111 -24.75 -16.03 -10.19
CA SER A 111 -25.45 -17.31 -10.19
C SER A 111 -26.98 -17.15 -10.02
N GLU A 112 -27.74 -18.16 -10.45
CA GLU A 112 -29.21 -18.11 -10.46
C GLU A 112 -29.85 -18.18 -9.07
N ASP A 113 -29.13 -18.76 -8.10
CA ASP A 113 -29.55 -18.85 -6.70
C ASP A 113 -29.44 -17.49 -5.97
N ASN A 114 -28.71 -16.54 -6.54
CA ASN A 114 -28.56 -15.21 -5.98
C ASN A 114 -29.93 -14.50 -5.88
N ILE A 115 -30.18 -13.86 -4.74
CA ILE A 115 -31.44 -13.16 -4.45
C ILE A 115 -31.77 -12.12 -5.54
N GLY A 116 -30.78 -11.36 -5.99
CA GLY A 116 -30.97 -10.36 -7.05
C GLY A 116 -31.30 -10.98 -8.40
N HIS A 117 -30.64 -12.08 -8.76
CA HIS A 117 -30.93 -12.81 -10.00
C HIS A 117 -32.37 -13.34 -10.00
N ARG A 118 -32.80 -13.96 -8.90
CA ARG A 118 -34.18 -14.45 -8.74
C ARG A 118 -35.21 -13.33 -8.81
N LEU A 119 -34.94 -12.21 -8.15
CA LEU A 119 -35.84 -11.05 -8.17
C LEU A 119 -36.01 -10.51 -9.58
N LEU A 120 -34.91 -10.32 -10.31
CA LEU A 120 -34.95 -9.85 -11.70
C LEU A 120 -35.74 -10.82 -12.58
N ARG A 121 -35.48 -12.13 -12.47
CA ARG A 121 -36.21 -13.17 -13.21
C ARG A 121 -37.72 -13.11 -12.94
N SER A 122 -38.12 -12.95 -11.68
CA SER A 122 -39.54 -12.80 -11.31
C SER A 122 -40.19 -11.54 -11.89
N MET A 123 -39.41 -10.48 -12.14
CA MET A 123 -39.88 -9.24 -12.78
C MET A 123 -39.85 -9.31 -14.31
N GLY A 124 -39.64 -10.49 -14.90
CA GLY A 124 -39.63 -10.70 -16.35
C GLY A 124 -38.28 -10.40 -17.02
N TRP A 125 -37.21 -10.23 -16.26
CA TRP A 125 -35.87 -10.10 -16.82
C TRP A 125 -35.31 -11.46 -17.24
N LEU A 126 -34.89 -11.58 -18.50
CA LEU A 126 -34.16 -12.73 -19.01
C LEU A 126 -32.65 -12.43 -19.03
N SER A 127 -31.84 -13.46 -18.79
CA SER A 127 -30.38 -13.32 -18.79
C SER A 127 -29.89 -12.77 -20.14
N GLY A 128 -29.21 -11.63 -20.10
CA GLY A 128 -28.72 -10.96 -21.31
C GLY A 128 -29.72 -10.03 -21.99
N GLN A 129 -30.93 -9.84 -21.44
CA GLN A 129 -31.89 -8.85 -21.91
C GLN A 129 -31.85 -7.60 -21.01
N GLY A 130 -32.17 -6.43 -21.54
CA GLY A 130 -32.42 -5.24 -20.71
C GLY A 130 -33.79 -5.32 -20.02
N ILE A 131 -33.92 -4.65 -18.87
CA ILE A 131 -35.21 -4.46 -18.18
C ILE A 131 -35.65 -2.99 -18.28
N GLY A 132 -36.91 -2.73 -18.61
CA GLY A 132 -37.49 -1.39 -18.72
C GLY A 132 -38.55 -1.29 -19.82
N GLN A 133 -39.32 -0.19 -19.84
CA GLN A 133 -40.45 -0.01 -20.78
C GLN A 133 -40.07 -0.19 -22.26
N ASN A 134 -38.87 0.22 -22.66
CA ASN A 134 -38.37 0.12 -24.03
C ASN A 134 -37.24 -0.92 -24.17
N GLY A 135 -37.29 -2.02 -23.42
CA GLY A 135 -36.30 -3.11 -23.54
C GLY A 135 -34.95 -2.86 -22.86
N GLY A 136 -34.83 -1.76 -22.11
CA GLY A 136 -33.68 -1.47 -21.24
C GLY A 136 -32.32 -1.44 -21.95
N ARG A 137 -31.24 -1.44 -21.16
CA ARG A 137 -29.87 -1.50 -21.69
C ARG A 137 -29.36 -2.93 -21.56
N THR A 138 -29.01 -3.53 -22.69
CA THR A 138 -28.50 -4.92 -22.78
C THR A 138 -27.06 -5.02 -22.29
N GLU A 139 -26.26 -4.01 -22.59
CA GLU A 139 -24.84 -3.96 -22.22
C GLU A 139 -24.65 -3.33 -20.83
N PRO A 140 -23.86 -3.95 -19.93
CA PRO A 140 -23.65 -3.44 -18.59
C PRO A 140 -22.99 -2.05 -18.62
N VAL A 141 -23.32 -1.22 -17.63
CA VAL A 141 -22.67 0.08 -17.44
C VAL A 141 -21.32 -0.17 -16.78
N LEU A 142 -20.24 0.02 -17.53
CA LEU A 142 -18.90 -0.20 -17.04
C LEU A 142 -18.48 0.92 -16.08
N ALA A 143 -18.06 0.54 -14.88
CA ALA A 143 -17.48 1.47 -13.91
C ALA A 143 -15.95 1.56 -14.09
N THR A 144 -15.43 2.78 -14.17
CA THR A 144 -13.99 3.04 -14.26
C THR A 144 -13.46 3.51 -12.91
N VAL A 145 -12.34 2.95 -12.45
CA VAL A 145 -11.71 3.37 -11.18
C VAL A 145 -11.21 4.80 -11.29
N LYS A 146 -11.63 5.63 -10.33
CA LYS A 146 -11.16 6.99 -10.12
C LYS A 146 -10.53 7.13 -8.74
N MET A 147 -9.25 7.46 -8.70
CA MET A 147 -8.42 7.71 -7.52
C MET A 147 -8.15 9.20 -7.32
N SER A 148 -8.39 10.03 -8.34
CA SER A 148 -8.29 11.49 -8.22
C SER A 148 -9.45 12.09 -7.41
N ARG A 149 -9.17 13.11 -6.60
CA ARG A 149 -10.15 13.80 -5.72
C ARG A 149 -11.09 14.77 -6.46
N SER A 150 -11.07 14.76 -7.78
CA SER A 150 -11.91 15.64 -8.58
C SER A 150 -13.31 15.04 -8.77
N GLY A 151 -14.35 15.87 -8.85
CA GLY A 151 -15.71 15.39 -9.15
C GLY A 151 -15.82 14.82 -10.56
N LEU A 152 -16.91 14.10 -10.87
CA LEU A 152 -17.17 13.58 -12.23
C LEU A 152 -17.21 14.70 -13.28
N ALA A 153 -17.69 15.90 -12.90
CA ALA A 153 -17.77 17.08 -13.75
C ALA A 153 -16.42 17.77 -14.04
N ALA A 154 -15.32 17.39 -13.37
CA ALA A 154 -14.02 18.02 -13.57
C ALA A 154 -13.28 17.55 -14.85
N TYR A 155 -13.79 16.53 -15.54
CA TYR A 155 -13.25 16.05 -16.81
C TYR A 155 -13.74 16.96 -17.95
N LEU A 156 -13.12 18.14 -18.11
CA LEU A 156 -13.15 18.86 -19.38
C LEU A 156 -11.93 18.44 -20.20
N ASN A 157 -12.21 17.76 -21.32
CA ASN A 157 -11.24 17.22 -22.26
C ASN A 157 -10.29 18.31 -22.79
N ARG A 158 -9.10 18.41 -22.21
CA ARG A 158 -7.98 19.21 -22.76
C ARG A 158 -7.37 18.61 -24.05
N LYS A 159 -8.05 17.63 -24.67
CA LYS A 159 -7.65 16.99 -25.92
C LYS A 159 -8.36 17.54 -27.16
N MET A 160 -9.40 18.38 -27.01
CA MET A 160 -10.06 18.99 -28.18
C MET A 160 -9.46 20.33 -28.61
N LEU A 161 -8.60 20.95 -27.78
CA LEU A 161 -8.06 22.30 -28.02
C LEU A 161 -6.75 22.34 -28.82
N LEU A 162 -6.13 21.19 -29.12
CA LEU A 162 -4.83 21.15 -29.84
C LEU A 162 -4.92 20.69 -31.31
N VAL A 163 -6.12 20.44 -31.84
CA VAL A 163 -6.30 20.04 -33.25
C VAL A 163 -6.67 21.22 -34.16
N HIS A 164 -7.17 22.34 -33.62
CA HIS A 164 -7.64 23.47 -34.44
C HIS A 164 -6.56 24.49 -34.85
N GLU A 165 -5.35 24.43 -34.30
CA GLU A 165 -4.29 25.42 -34.62
C GLU A 165 -3.30 24.93 -35.71
N ARG A 166 -3.45 23.71 -36.23
CA ARG A 166 -2.55 23.17 -37.27
C ARG A 166 -3.08 23.27 -38.70
N THR A 167 -4.37 23.56 -38.89
CA THR A 167 -4.96 23.68 -40.24
C THR A 167 -5.04 25.12 -40.75
N ALA A 168 -4.74 26.13 -39.93
CA ALA A 168 -4.80 27.54 -40.34
C ALA A 168 -3.51 28.08 -40.98
N ASN A 169 -2.38 27.35 -40.90
CA ASN A 169 -1.07 27.87 -41.30
C ASN A 169 -0.51 27.29 -42.63
N ILE A 170 -1.33 26.59 -43.40
CA ILE A 170 -0.90 25.96 -44.68
C ILE A 170 -1.45 26.71 -45.93
N SER A 171 -2.27 27.75 -45.77
CA SER A 171 -2.96 28.38 -46.91
C SER A 171 -2.39 29.71 -47.43
N TYR A 172 -1.10 29.99 -47.22
CA TYR A 172 -0.42 31.15 -47.83
C TYR A 172 1.02 30.82 -48.22
N LYS A 173 1.25 29.91 -49.17
CA LYS A 173 2.43 29.87 -50.07
C LYS A 173 2.21 28.84 -51.18
N HIS A 174 1.58 29.25 -52.29
CA HIS A 174 2.08 28.99 -53.65
C HIS A 174 1.17 29.67 -54.68
N ASP A 175 1.84 30.42 -55.56
CA ASP A 175 1.48 30.95 -56.88
C ASP A 175 0.32 31.96 -57.03
#